data_AF-A0A8H3QG43-F1
#
_entry.id   AF-A0A8H3QG43-F1
#
_cell.length_a   1.000
_cell.length_b   1.000
_cell.length_c   1.000
_cell.angle_alpha   90.00
_cell.angle_beta   90.00
_cell.angle_gamma   90.00
#
_symmetry.space_group_name_H-M   'P 1'
#
loop_
_entity.id
_entity.type
_entity.pdbx_description
1 polymer ?
#
loop_
_entity_poly.entity_id
_entity_poly.type
_entity_poly.pdbx_seq_one_letter_code
_entity_poly.pdbx_strand_id
1 'polypeptide(L)'
;MQPLYELNIQFFKFVDTPLPLILTNRQWYTISKDPHARAEWLINKYGRAHALFHAVRLGNSFITAEVIQALLARKVILSRYFIQRLLMHFGNYDEKLIELKIEHNVNQVDFDRIRAFQRKLQIPWASNLSLPIFTKLITEGYVILNDQELATKGNDMELFHFLSAGPLVINFAPQKLLQNINEIKDLIINKKFIPFPPRPKPTYEDSVHYIQLMQARAHEEYPPKDGYENSRQLNVVARAILIHPDLVHS
;
A
#
# COMPACT_ATOMS: atom_id res chain seq x y z
N MET A 1 28.00 26.62 -0.84
CA MET A 1 27.75 25.18 -1.12
C MET A 1 26.27 24.78 -1.23
N GLN A 2 25.29 25.70 -1.10
CA GLN A 2 23.86 25.37 -0.99
C GLN A 2 23.03 25.23 -2.29
N PRO A 3 23.21 26.04 -3.35
CA PRO A 3 22.27 26.03 -4.49
C PRO A 3 22.28 24.74 -5.30
N LEU A 4 23.46 24.14 -5.49
CA LEU A 4 23.61 22.92 -6.27
C LEU A 4 22.98 21.71 -5.57
N TYR A 5 22.98 21.68 -4.24
CA TYR A 5 22.39 20.59 -3.47
C TYR A 5 20.87 20.55 -3.63
N GLU A 6 20.21 21.70 -3.46
CA GLU A 6 18.76 21.84 -3.66
C GLU A 6 18.36 21.51 -5.11
N LEU A 7 19.15 21.97 -6.08
CA LEU A 7 18.92 21.66 -7.50
C LEU A 7 19.00 20.15 -7.76
N ASN A 8 19.96 19.44 -7.14
CA ASN A 8 20.06 18.00 -7.28
C ASN A 8 18.84 17.27 -6.70
N ILE A 9 18.26 17.74 -5.59
CA ILE A 9 17.00 17.18 -5.09
C ILE A 9 15.89 17.35 -6.14
N GLN A 10 15.80 18.53 -6.76
CA GLN A 10 14.82 18.80 -7.81
C GLN A 10 15.01 17.94 -9.05
N PHE A 11 16.25 17.55 -9.39
CA PHE A 11 16.49 16.57 -10.45
C PHE A 11 16.18 15.14 -10.00
N PHE A 12 16.58 14.77 -8.79
CA PHE A 12 16.45 13.40 -8.26
C PHE A 12 15.00 12.91 -8.26
N LYS A 13 14.03 13.79 -7.96
CA LYS A 13 12.61 13.40 -7.94
C LYS A 13 12.07 12.89 -9.30
N PHE A 14 12.71 13.25 -10.40
CA PHE A 14 12.35 12.81 -11.76
C PHE A 14 13.10 11.54 -12.21
N VAL A 15 13.96 10.99 -11.37
CA VAL A 15 14.71 9.77 -11.71
C VAL A 15 13.82 8.55 -11.50
N ASP A 16 13.43 7.88 -12.59
CA ASP A 16 12.55 6.71 -12.53
C ASP A 16 13.16 5.54 -11.74
N THR A 17 14.42 5.21 -12.05
CA THR A 17 15.17 4.12 -11.42
C THR A 17 16.44 4.69 -10.80
N PRO A 18 16.42 5.08 -9.52
CA PRO A 18 17.54 5.79 -8.91
C PRO A 18 18.74 4.89 -8.58
N LEU A 19 18.56 3.56 -8.54
CA LEU A 19 19.61 2.63 -8.08
C LEU A 19 20.92 2.72 -8.89
N PRO A 20 20.94 2.67 -10.24
CA PRO A 20 22.18 2.83 -11.00
C PRO A 20 22.88 4.16 -10.73
N LEU A 21 22.11 5.24 -10.59
CA LEU A 21 22.62 6.58 -10.33
C LEU A 21 23.29 6.68 -8.96
N ILE A 22 22.65 6.08 -7.95
CA ILE A 22 23.13 6.00 -6.57
C ILE A 22 24.42 5.17 -6.47
N LEU A 23 24.50 4.06 -7.20
CA LEU A 23 25.66 3.15 -7.15
C LEU A 23 26.89 3.71 -7.86
N THR A 24 26.69 4.57 -8.87
CA THR A 24 27.78 5.09 -9.70
C THR A 24 28.35 6.42 -9.22
N ASN A 25 27.64 7.13 -8.34
CA ASN A 25 28.03 8.49 -7.94
C ASN A 25 27.73 8.79 -6.47
N ARG A 26 28.76 9.23 -5.73
CA ARG A 26 28.66 9.53 -4.29
C ARG A 26 27.74 10.70 -3.96
N GLN A 27 27.67 11.72 -4.81
CA GLN A 27 26.78 12.87 -4.62
C GLN A 27 25.31 12.42 -4.71
N TRP A 28 24.97 11.61 -5.71
CA TRP A 28 23.64 11.02 -5.83
C TRP A 28 23.31 10.04 -4.72
N TYR A 29 24.30 9.29 -4.23
CA TYR A 29 24.15 8.48 -3.02
C TYR A 29 23.75 9.34 -1.82
N THR A 30 24.44 10.45 -1.57
CA THR A 30 24.11 11.38 -0.49
C THR A 30 22.70 11.96 -0.66
N ILE A 31 22.34 12.43 -1.86
CA ILE A 31 20.98 12.93 -2.15
C ILE A 31 19.92 11.85 -1.89
N SER A 32 20.18 10.59 -2.25
CA SER A 32 19.23 9.49 -2.03
C SER A 32 18.99 9.13 -0.56
N LYS A 33 19.85 9.60 0.34
CA LYS A 33 19.71 9.42 1.80
C LYS A 33 18.97 10.58 2.44
N ASP A 34 18.82 11.71 1.74
CA ASP A 34 18.14 12.89 2.24
C ASP A 34 16.62 12.62 2.42
N PRO A 35 16.06 12.87 3.61
CA PRO A 35 14.64 12.59 3.87
C PRO A 35 13.68 13.40 2.98
N HIS A 36 14.04 14.64 2.66
CA HIS A 36 13.23 15.51 1.79
C HIS A 36 13.30 15.05 0.33
N ALA A 37 14.48 14.64 -0.14
CA ALA A 37 14.62 14.07 -1.48
C ALA A 37 13.81 12.77 -1.64
N ARG A 38 13.85 11.87 -0.65
CA ARG A 38 13.01 10.66 -0.62
C ARG A 38 11.53 10.99 -0.64
N ALA A 39 11.10 11.95 0.16
CA ALA A 39 9.70 12.37 0.21
C ALA A 39 9.23 12.96 -1.12
N GLU A 40 10.03 13.84 -1.74
CA GLU A 40 9.69 14.41 -3.06
C GLU A 40 9.67 13.37 -4.16
N TRP A 41 10.63 12.45 -4.18
CA TRP A 41 10.64 11.36 -5.13
C TRP A 41 9.40 10.45 -5.00
N LEU A 42 9.02 10.08 -3.77
CA LEU A 42 7.81 9.28 -3.53
C LEU A 42 6.54 9.99 -4.00
N ILE A 43 6.40 11.28 -3.67
CA ILE A 43 5.23 12.08 -4.04
C ILE A 43 5.17 12.25 -5.56
N ASN A 44 6.31 12.52 -6.21
CA ASN A 44 6.37 12.68 -7.66
C ASN A 44 6.04 11.37 -8.39
N LYS A 45 6.55 10.24 -7.89
CA LYS A 45 6.40 8.93 -8.53
C LYS A 45 5.05 8.25 -8.29
N TYR A 46 4.51 8.38 -7.08
CA TYR A 46 3.31 7.63 -6.65
C TYR A 46 2.14 8.51 -6.23
N GLY A 47 2.31 9.84 -6.20
CA GLY A 47 1.31 10.77 -5.71
C GLY A 47 1.18 10.79 -4.19
N ARG A 48 0.50 11.82 -3.68
CA ARG A 48 0.28 12.03 -2.24
C ARG A 48 -0.59 10.96 -1.59
N ALA A 49 -1.44 10.31 -2.38
CA ALA A 49 -2.36 9.27 -1.93
C ALA A 49 -1.63 7.98 -1.53
N HIS A 50 -0.60 7.59 -2.28
CA HIS A 50 0.05 6.28 -2.14
C HIS A 50 1.52 6.35 -1.70
N ALA A 51 2.06 7.55 -1.51
CA ALA A 51 3.45 7.76 -1.09
C ALA A 51 3.83 6.99 0.19
N LEU A 52 2.97 6.98 1.22
CA LEU A 52 3.23 6.24 2.47
C LEU A 52 3.23 4.72 2.28
N PHE A 53 2.28 4.19 1.50
CA PHE A 53 2.25 2.77 1.13
C PHE A 53 3.56 2.34 0.48
N HIS A 54 4.03 3.10 -0.52
CA HIS A 54 5.29 2.81 -1.19
C HIS A 54 6.50 3.03 -0.29
N ALA A 55 6.50 4.02 0.61
CA ALA A 55 7.58 4.24 1.57
C ALA A 55 7.80 3.00 2.45
N VAL A 56 6.74 2.47 3.05
CA VAL A 56 6.79 1.28 3.92
C VAL A 56 7.21 0.05 3.10
N ARG A 57 6.64 -0.14 1.91
CA ARG A 57 6.94 -1.29 1.06
C ARG A 57 8.38 -1.32 0.55
N LEU A 58 9.04 -0.16 0.42
CA LEU A 58 10.48 -0.08 0.11
C LEU A 58 11.37 -0.51 1.29
N GLY A 59 10.80 -0.67 2.50
CA GLY A 59 11.43 -1.30 3.65
C GLY A 59 12.26 -0.35 4.51
N ASN A 60 12.81 -0.91 5.60
CA ASN A 60 13.49 -0.16 6.68
C ASN A 60 14.74 0.62 6.24
N SER A 61 15.37 0.26 5.11
CA SER A 61 16.49 1.03 4.56
C SER A 61 16.05 2.34 3.90
N PHE A 62 14.77 2.44 3.55
CA PHE A 62 14.15 3.57 2.88
C PHE A 62 13.34 4.45 3.85
N ILE A 63 12.42 3.87 4.62
CA ILE A 63 11.56 4.64 5.51
C ILE A 63 12.22 4.89 6.87
N THR A 64 12.38 6.17 7.22
CA THR A 64 12.87 6.63 8.53
C THR A 64 11.87 7.60 9.16
N ALA A 65 12.07 7.95 10.44
CA ALA A 65 11.21 8.89 11.14
C ALA A 65 11.19 10.27 10.47
N GLU A 66 12.35 10.69 9.97
CA GLU A 66 12.55 11.95 9.24
C GLU A 66 11.84 11.91 7.88
N VAL A 67 11.85 10.77 7.18
CA VAL A 67 11.12 10.62 5.91
C VAL A 67 9.61 10.73 6.16
N ILE A 68 9.09 10.11 7.23
CA ILE A 68 7.68 10.26 7.62
C ILE A 68 7.35 11.72 7.88
N GLN A 69 8.16 12.42 8.68
CA GLN A 69 7.96 13.85 8.94
C GLN A 69 8.00 14.68 7.66
N ALA A 70 8.95 14.40 6.75
CA ALA A 70 9.07 15.09 5.48
C ALA A 70 7.86 14.86 4.55
N LEU A 71 7.28 13.65 4.56
CA LEU A 71 6.06 13.31 3.83
C LEU A 71 4.83 14.03 4.43
N LEU A 72 4.67 13.99 5.76
CA LEU A 72 3.55 14.64 6.46
C LEU A 72 3.60 16.16 6.30
N ALA A 73 4.78 16.79 6.41
CA ALA A 73 4.98 18.21 6.13
C ALA A 73 4.59 18.60 4.69
N ARG A 74 4.65 17.66 3.75
CA ARG A 74 4.25 17.83 2.34
C ARG A 74 2.79 17.43 2.06
N LYS A 75 1.98 17.27 3.11
CA LYS A 75 0.54 16.96 3.05
C LYS A 75 0.25 15.64 2.32
N VAL A 76 1.11 14.64 2.53
CA VAL A 76 0.81 13.25 2.12
C VAL A 76 -0.37 12.74 2.93
N ILE A 77 -1.24 11.96 2.29
CA ILE A 77 -2.49 11.54 2.88
C ILE A 77 -2.22 10.32 3.78
N LEU A 78 -2.48 10.49 5.07
CA LEU A 78 -2.52 9.40 6.03
C LEU A 78 -3.98 8.99 6.23
N SER A 79 -4.43 7.98 5.48
CA SER A 79 -5.81 7.49 5.55
C SER A 79 -6.03 6.51 6.70
N ARG A 80 -7.25 6.45 7.23
CA ARG A 80 -7.61 5.43 8.22
C ARG A 80 -7.42 4.02 7.65
N TYR A 81 -7.80 3.81 6.39
CA TYR A 81 -7.58 2.56 5.69
C TYR A 81 -6.10 2.14 5.62
N PHE A 82 -5.19 3.08 5.38
CA PHE A 82 -3.75 2.79 5.41
C PHE A 82 -3.30 2.29 6.78
N ILE A 83 -3.75 2.94 7.86
CA ILE A 83 -3.43 2.50 9.22
C ILE A 83 -4.02 1.12 9.53
N GLN A 84 -5.29 0.88 9.17
CA GLN A 84 -5.92 -0.43 9.34
C GLN A 84 -5.14 -1.53 8.61
N ARG A 85 -4.76 -1.30 7.35
CA ARG A 85 -3.92 -2.25 6.59
C ARG A 85 -2.54 -2.43 7.22
N LEU A 86 -1.95 -1.38 7.78
CA LEU A 86 -0.68 -1.48 8.50
C LEU A 86 -0.80 -2.38 9.74
N LEU A 87 -1.84 -2.16 10.57
CA LEU A 87 -2.15 -2.98 11.75
C LEU A 87 -2.39 -4.45 11.39
N MET A 88 -3.09 -4.70 10.29
CA MET A 88 -3.39 -6.06 9.82
C MET A 88 -2.17 -6.85 9.37
N HIS A 89 -1.07 -6.20 8.94
CA HIS A 89 0.07 -6.87 8.33
C HIS A 89 1.38 -6.79 9.13
N PHE A 90 1.48 -5.86 10.09
CA PHE A 90 2.66 -5.69 10.94
C PHE A 90 2.93 -6.93 11.79
N GLY A 91 4.17 -7.40 11.84
CA GLY A 91 4.59 -8.52 12.72
C GLY A 91 4.09 -9.91 12.32
N ASN A 92 3.35 -10.06 11.22
CA ASN A 92 2.75 -11.35 10.82
C ASN A 92 3.73 -12.33 10.14
N TYR A 93 4.98 -11.93 9.92
CA TYR A 93 5.97 -12.75 9.23
C TYR A 93 7.04 -13.22 10.22
N ASP A 94 7.01 -14.51 10.52
CA ASP A 94 8.05 -15.21 11.27
C ASP A 94 8.70 -16.23 10.34
N GLU A 95 9.91 -15.91 9.88
CA GLU A 95 10.68 -16.73 8.94
C GLU A 95 10.96 -18.13 9.52
N LYS A 96 11.30 -18.21 10.81
CA LYS A 96 11.61 -19.48 11.48
C LYS A 96 10.38 -20.37 11.57
N LEU A 97 9.23 -19.78 11.90
CA LEU A 97 7.98 -20.54 11.95
C LEU A 97 7.57 -21.04 10.56
N ILE A 98 7.81 -20.26 9.51
CA ILE A 98 7.56 -20.67 8.13
C ILE A 98 8.50 -21.81 7.73
N GLU A 99 9.79 -21.71 8.04
CA GLU A 99 10.78 -22.76 7.81
C GLU A 99 10.38 -24.06 8.49
N LEU A 100 10.01 -24.02 9.78
CA LEU A 100 9.54 -25.18 10.52
C LEU A 100 8.27 -25.79 9.89
N LYS A 101 7.28 -24.97 9.49
CA LYS A 101 6.06 -25.48 8.81
C LYS A 101 6.39 -26.18 7.48
N ILE A 102 7.40 -25.71 6.76
CA ILE A 102 7.85 -26.33 5.51
C ILE A 102 8.56 -27.65 5.80
N GLU A 103 9.45 -27.68 6.80
CA GLU A 103 10.19 -28.89 7.20
C GLU A 103 9.28 -30.02 7.67
N HIS A 104 8.12 -29.73 8.26
CA HIS A 104 7.21 -30.76 8.77
C HIS A 104 6.19 -31.27 7.72
N ASN A 105 6.06 -30.61 6.55
CA ASN A 105 5.08 -30.94 5.50
C ASN A 105 5.68 -31.76 4.32
N VAL A 106 6.65 -32.63 4.58
CA VAL A 106 7.61 -33.29 3.65
C VAL A 106 7.00 -34.11 2.48
N ASN A 107 5.69 -34.25 2.36
CA ASN A 107 5.10 -35.09 1.32
C ASN A 107 4.52 -34.25 0.16
N GLN A 108 5.32 -34.11 -0.90
CA GLN A 108 4.96 -33.85 -2.33
C GLN A 108 5.52 -32.57 -3.00
N VAL A 109 6.17 -32.82 -4.15
CA VAL A 109 6.52 -31.93 -5.30
C VAL A 109 7.62 -30.89 -5.10
N ASP A 110 8.54 -30.87 -6.09
CA ASP A 110 9.66 -29.95 -6.36
C ASP A 110 9.62 -28.61 -5.58
N PHE A 111 10.02 -28.72 -4.31
CA PHE A 111 9.79 -27.71 -3.28
C PHE A 111 10.57 -26.44 -3.55
N ASP A 112 11.73 -26.50 -4.19
CA ASP A 112 12.59 -25.33 -4.35
C ASP A 112 12.01 -24.30 -5.34
N ARG A 113 11.33 -24.76 -6.39
CA ARG A 113 10.60 -23.88 -7.31
C ARG A 113 9.38 -23.24 -6.66
N ILE A 114 8.59 -24.03 -5.93
CA ILE A 114 7.41 -23.55 -5.21
C ILE A 114 7.81 -22.59 -4.08
N ARG A 115 8.89 -22.90 -3.36
CA ARG A 115 9.48 -22.09 -2.27
C ARG A 115 10.05 -20.78 -2.79
N ALA A 116 10.76 -20.76 -3.92
CA ALA A 116 11.21 -19.52 -4.53
C ALA A 116 10.04 -18.62 -4.98
N PHE A 117 8.94 -19.24 -5.44
CA PHE A 117 7.72 -18.54 -5.83
C PHE A 117 6.95 -17.99 -4.64
N GLN A 118 6.79 -18.81 -3.60
CA GLN A 118 6.13 -18.43 -2.35
C GLN A 118 6.94 -17.39 -1.59
N ARG A 119 8.26 -17.50 -1.47
CA ARG A 119 9.10 -16.48 -0.78
C ARG A 119 8.97 -15.11 -1.43
N LYS A 120 8.85 -15.03 -2.76
CA LYS A 120 8.57 -13.77 -3.48
C LYS A 120 7.16 -13.21 -3.22
N LEU A 121 6.20 -14.07 -2.89
CA LEU A 121 4.80 -13.70 -2.59
C LEU A 121 4.53 -13.52 -1.09
N GLN A 122 5.42 -14.02 -0.21
CA GLN A 122 5.06 -14.24 1.19
C GLN A 122 5.41 -13.11 2.13
N ILE A 123 6.46 -12.32 1.89
CA ILE A 123 6.82 -11.23 2.83
C ILE A 123 5.73 -10.16 2.75
N PRO A 124 4.86 -10.01 3.76
CA PRO A 124 3.84 -9.00 3.72
C PRO A 124 4.49 -7.62 3.67
N TRP A 125 3.89 -6.70 2.92
CA TRP A 125 4.50 -5.40 2.58
C TRP A 125 4.95 -4.55 3.78
N ALA A 126 4.42 -4.79 4.97
CA ALA A 126 4.73 -4.09 6.20
C ALA A 126 5.18 -4.99 7.36
N SER A 127 5.35 -6.29 7.15
CA SER A 127 5.60 -7.23 8.26
C SER A 127 6.92 -7.00 8.98
N ASN A 128 7.93 -6.60 8.22
CA ASN A 128 9.30 -6.38 8.69
C ASN A 128 9.56 -4.92 9.08
N LEU A 129 8.53 -4.07 9.08
CA LEU A 129 8.67 -2.68 9.48
C LEU A 129 9.23 -2.60 10.89
N SER A 130 10.18 -1.69 11.14
CA SER A 130 10.72 -1.54 12.48
C SER A 130 9.67 -0.97 13.45
N LEU A 131 9.68 -1.44 14.69
CA LEU A 131 8.74 -1.00 15.72
C LEU A 131 8.71 0.54 15.91
N PRO A 132 9.84 1.27 15.94
CA PRO A 132 9.80 2.72 16.07
C PRO A 132 9.06 3.42 14.91
N ILE A 133 9.23 2.92 13.69
CA ILE A 133 8.58 3.46 12.50
C ILE A 133 7.08 3.14 12.50
N PHE A 134 6.72 1.90 12.85
CA PHE A 134 5.34 1.50 13.05
C PHE A 134 4.66 2.38 14.11
N THR A 135 5.22 2.49 15.31
CA THR A 135 4.68 3.31 16.40
C THR A 135 4.51 4.76 15.95
N LYS A 136 5.49 5.33 15.24
CA LYS A 136 5.37 6.69 14.71
C LYS A 136 4.16 6.83 13.77
N LEU A 137 3.99 5.94 12.80
CA LEU A 137 2.85 5.99 11.87
C LEU A 137 1.50 5.88 12.60
N ILE A 138 1.41 4.99 13.59
CA ILE A 138 0.20 4.82 14.40
C ILE A 138 -0.09 6.09 15.22
N THR A 139 0.91 6.65 15.91
CA THR A 139 0.75 7.87 16.71
C THR A 139 0.33 9.06 15.85
N GLU A 140 0.98 9.28 14.70
CA GLU A 140 0.58 10.33 13.75
C GLU A 140 -0.83 10.08 13.21
N GLY A 141 -1.20 8.81 13.01
CA GLY A 141 -2.55 8.39 12.61
C GLY A 141 -3.62 8.83 13.61
N TYR A 142 -3.43 8.52 14.90
CA TYR A 142 -4.34 8.96 15.96
C TYR A 142 -4.44 10.48 16.06
N VAL A 143 -3.32 11.20 15.92
CA VAL A 143 -3.30 12.67 16.00
C VAL A 143 -4.00 13.32 14.80
N ILE A 144 -3.70 12.88 13.58
CA ILE A 144 -4.21 13.50 12.35
C ILE A 144 -5.68 13.16 12.12
N LEU A 145 -6.09 11.91 12.36
CA LEU A 145 -7.45 11.46 12.11
C LEU A 145 -8.40 11.74 13.28
N ASN A 146 -7.85 12.03 14.47
CA ASN A 146 -8.60 12.20 15.72
C ASN A 146 -9.65 11.09 15.93
N ASP A 147 -9.25 9.85 15.65
CA ASP A 147 -10.11 8.67 15.64
C ASP A 147 -9.66 7.71 16.75
N GLN A 148 -10.45 7.59 17.81
CA GLN A 148 -10.16 6.69 18.93
C GLN A 148 -10.33 5.21 18.54
N GLU A 149 -11.04 4.93 17.45
CA GLU A 149 -11.37 3.59 16.97
C GLU A 149 -10.45 3.11 15.85
N LEU A 150 -9.29 3.78 15.65
CA LEU A 150 -8.34 3.46 14.58
C LEU A 150 -7.85 2.00 14.59
N ALA A 151 -7.80 1.37 15.77
CA ALA A 151 -7.37 -0.01 15.97
C ALA A 151 -8.52 -1.02 16.06
N THR A 152 -9.76 -0.61 15.76
CA THR A 152 -10.90 -1.53 15.75
C THR A 152 -10.79 -2.56 14.63
N LYS A 153 -11.35 -3.75 14.88
CA LYS A 153 -11.31 -4.88 13.95
C LYS A 153 -12.23 -4.61 12.75
N GLY A 154 -11.67 -4.66 11.55
CA GLY A 154 -12.36 -4.39 10.29
C GLY A 154 -11.49 -3.50 9.39
N ASN A 155 -11.96 -3.20 8.17
CA ASN A 155 -11.29 -2.20 7.33
C ASN A 155 -12.28 -1.39 6.48
N ASP A 156 -11.87 -0.18 6.13
CA ASP A 156 -12.73 0.78 5.43
C ASP A 156 -13.14 0.32 4.03
N MET A 157 -12.38 -0.57 3.38
CA MET A 157 -12.78 -1.17 2.11
C MET A 157 -13.96 -2.13 2.27
N GLU A 158 -13.99 -2.93 3.35
CA GLU A 158 -15.14 -3.78 3.68
C GLU A 158 -16.36 -2.94 4.07
N LEU A 159 -16.15 -1.88 4.85
CA LEU A 159 -17.22 -0.92 5.19
C LEU A 159 -17.77 -0.26 3.92
N PHE A 160 -16.90 0.25 3.04
CA PHE A 160 -17.30 0.85 1.77
C PHE A 160 -18.09 -0.15 0.92
N HIS A 161 -17.62 -1.40 0.83
CA HIS A 161 -18.31 -2.47 0.12
C HIS A 161 -19.73 -2.71 0.63
N PHE A 162 -19.95 -2.66 1.95
CA PHE A 162 -21.27 -2.75 2.55
C PHE A 162 -22.12 -1.51 2.24
N LEU A 163 -21.56 -0.31 2.44
CA LEU A 163 -22.27 0.96 2.23
C LEU A 163 -22.68 1.16 0.77
N SER A 164 -21.87 0.70 -0.19
CA SER A 164 -22.11 0.80 -1.62
C SER A 164 -22.93 -0.37 -2.20
N ALA A 165 -23.58 -1.17 -1.34
CA ALA A 165 -24.41 -2.32 -1.75
C ALA A 165 -23.69 -3.39 -2.58
N GLY A 166 -22.43 -3.63 -2.26
CA GLY A 166 -21.66 -4.74 -2.81
C GLY A 166 -22.32 -6.12 -2.66
N PRO A 167 -22.85 -6.48 -1.47
CA PRO A 167 -23.56 -7.75 -1.26
C PRO A 167 -24.91 -7.87 -1.97
N LEU A 168 -25.49 -6.76 -2.46
CA LEU A 168 -26.82 -6.75 -3.06
C LEU A 168 -26.75 -6.89 -4.59
N VAL A 169 -27.82 -7.45 -5.16
CA VAL A 169 -28.00 -7.50 -6.62
C VAL A 169 -28.00 -6.10 -7.23
N ILE A 170 -27.54 -6.02 -8.49
CA ILE A 170 -27.18 -4.75 -9.14
C ILE A 170 -28.26 -3.68 -9.09
N ASN A 171 -29.53 -4.09 -9.21
CA ASN A 171 -30.69 -3.20 -9.27
C ASN A 171 -30.94 -2.43 -7.96
N PHE A 172 -30.52 -2.94 -6.80
CA PHE A 172 -30.72 -2.26 -5.51
C PHE A 172 -29.55 -1.38 -5.11
N ALA A 173 -28.41 -1.45 -5.81
CA ALA A 173 -27.23 -0.70 -5.40
C ALA A 173 -27.37 0.82 -5.47
N PRO A 174 -28.00 1.42 -6.50
CA PRO A 174 -28.21 2.86 -6.52
C PRO A 174 -28.98 3.36 -5.30
N GLN A 175 -30.07 2.70 -4.93
CA GLN A 175 -30.91 3.09 -3.80
C GLN A 175 -30.14 3.02 -2.47
N LYS A 176 -29.42 1.92 -2.22
CA LYS A 176 -28.67 1.73 -0.98
C LYS A 176 -27.47 2.67 -0.86
N LEU A 177 -26.75 2.90 -1.97
CA LEU A 177 -25.64 3.85 -2.02
C LEU A 177 -26.13 5.26 -1.68
N LEU A 178 -27.26 5.69 -2.26
CA LEU A 178 -27.84 7.01 -1.99
C LEU A 178 -28.34 7.13 -0.54
N GLN A 179 -28.92 6.08 0.03
CA GLN A 179 -29.31 6.05 1.45
C GLN A 179 -28.10 6.27 2.38
N ASN A 180 -26.95 5.71 2.01
CA ASN A 180 -25.73 5.75 2.80
C ASN A 180 -24.75 6.86 2.37
N ILE A 181 -25.17 7.81 1.53
CA ILE A 181 -24.24 8.73 0.87
C ILE A 181 -23.45 9.61 1.86
N ASN A 182 -24.06 10.00 2.97
CA ASN A 182 -23.41 10.82 3.98
C ASN A 182 -22.30 10.04 4.69
N GLU A 183 -22.51 8.75 4.96
CA GLU A 183 -21.50 7.87 5.57
C GLU A 183 -20.35 7.60 4.59
N ILE A 184 -20.66 7.41 3.30
CA ILE A 184 -19.64 7.25 2.26
C ILE A 184 -18.79 8.53 2.13
N LYS A 185 -19.44 9.71 2.16
CA LYS A 185 -18.75 11.00 2.13
C LYS A 185 -17.89 11.22 3.37
N ASP A 186 -18.37 10.84 4.56
CA ASP A 186 -17.56 10.87 5.78
C ASP A 186 -16.30 9.99 5.64
N LEU A 187 -16.46 8.78 5.11
CA LEU A 187 -15.36 7.85 4.87
C LEU A 187 -14.31 8.43 3.91
N ILE A 188 -14.75 9.03 2.80
CA ILE A 188 -13.85 9.64 1.80
C ILE A 188 -13.20 10.92 2.35
N ILE A 189 -13.97 11.81 2.95
CA ILE A 189 -13.53 13.17 3.31
C ILE A 189 -12.84 13.19 4.66
N ASN A 190 -13.47 12.65 5.70
CA ASN A 190 -12.98 12.75 7.07
C ASN A 190 -11.99 11.62 7.38
N LYS A 191 -12.27 10.40 6.91
CA LYS A 191 -11.36 9.25 7.09
C LYS A 191 -10.31 9.12 5.99
N LYS A 192 -10.37 10.02 4.99
CA LYS A 192 -9.44 10.10 3.86
C LYS A 192 -9.34 8.78 3.10
N PHE A 193 -10.44 8.04 2.99
CA PHE A 193 -10.45 6.69 2.41
C PHE A 193 -9.92 6.70 0.98
N ILE A 194 -8.84 5.96 0.78
CA ILE A 194 -8.20 5.76 -0.51
C ILE A 194 -7.79 4.28 -0.60
N PRO A 195 -8.29 3.52 -1.59
CA PRO A 195 -7.82 2.18 -1.86
C PRO A 195 -6.32 2.15 -2.13
N PHE A 196 -5.65 1.06 -1.76
CA PHE A 196 -4.26 0.87 -2.16
C PHE A 196 -4.17 0.74 -3.69
N PRO A 197 -3.01 1.03 -4.30
CA PRO A 197 -2.92 0.98 -5.76
C PRO A 197 -3.12 -0.46 -6.27
N PRO A 198 -3.51 -0.65 -7.54
CA PRO A 198 -3.45 -1.95 -8.18
C PRO A 198 -1.99 -2.42 -8.32
N ARG A 199 -1.82 -3.73 -8.44
CA ARG A 199 -0.52 -4.31 -8.81
C ARG A 199 -0.09 -3.83 -10.20
N PRO A 200 1.20 -3.48 -10.39
CA PRO A 200 1.74 -3.25 -11.72
C PRO A 200 1.53 -4.47 -12.62
N LYS A 201 1.23 -4.20 -13.91
CA LYS A 201 1.12 -5.27 -14.89
C LYS A 201 2.48 -5.94 -15.11
N PRO A 202 2.55 -7.27 -15.16
CA PRO A 202 3.77 -7.98 -15.53
C PRO A 202 4.21 -7.60 -16.94
N THR A 203 5.52 -7.59 -17.21
CA THR A 203 6.08 -7.22 -18.52
C THR A 203 5.82 -8.28 -19.61
N TYR A 204 5.54 -9.54 -19.24
CA TYR A 204 5.37 -10.65 -20.17
C TYR A 204 4.07 -11.40 -19.89
N GLU A 205 3.00 -11.00 -20.57
CA GLU A 205 1.64 -11.55 -20.38
C GLU A 205 1.44 -12.93 -21.03
N ASP A 206 2.29 -13.32 -21.98
CA ASP A 206 2.10 -14.56 -22.77
C ASP A 206 2.86 -15.78 -22.23
N SER A 207 3.48 -15.67 -21.06
CA SER A 207 4.26 -16.78 -20.48
C SER A 207 3.39 -17.74 -19.67
N VAL A 208 3.74 -19.04 -19.65
CA VAL A 208 3.12 -20.04 -18.76
C VAL A 208 3.18 -19.57 -17.29
N HIS A 209 4.26 -18.87 -16.95
CA HIS A 209 4.46 -18.28 -15.65
C HIS A 209 3.43 -17.19 -15.29
N TYR A 210 3.06 -16.36 -16.27
CA TYR A 210 2.01 -15.36 -16.11
C TYR A 210 0.66 -16.02 -15.86
N ILE A 211 0.31 -17.05 -16.63
CA ILE A 211 -0.96 -17.78 -16.48
C ILE A 211 -1.05 -18.36 -15.07
N GLN A 212 0.01 -19.03 -14.59
CA GLN A 212 0.09 -19.56 -13.22
C GLN A 212 -0.03 -18.46 -12.16
N LEU A 213 0.62 -17.30 -12.37
CA LEU A 213 0.54 -16.16 -11.47
C LEU A 213 -0.87 -15.58 -11.41
N MET A 214 -1.56 -15.45 -12.55
CA MET A 214 -2.94 -14.94 -12.60
C MET A 214 -3.91 -15.90 -11.93
N GLN A 215 -3.75 -17.22 -12.14
CA GLN A 215 -4.54 -18.23 -11.43
C GLN A 215 -4.33 -18.16 -9.92
N ALA A 216 -3.08 -18.03 -9.45
CA ALA A 216 -2.79 -17.86 -8.04
C ALA A 216 -3.44 -16.59 -7.45
N ARG A 217 -3.39 -15.47 -8.18
CA ARG A 217 -4.02 -14.21 -7.77
C ARG A 217 -5.55 -14.27 -7.73
N ALA A 218 -6.17 -15.11 -8.56
CA ALA A 218 -7.62 -15.28 -8.58
C ALA A 218 -8.16 -15.95 -7.31
N HIS A 219 -7.35 -16.79 -6.66
CA HIS A 219 -7.69 -17.50 -5.42
C HIS A 219 -7.00 -16.93 -4.18
N GLU A 220 -6.40 -15.73 -4.29
CA GLU A 220 -5.69 -15.10 -3.18
C GLU A 220 -6.67 -14.60 -2.10
N GLU A 221 -6.31 -14.80 -0.84
CA GLU A 221 -7.04 -14.26 0.30
C GLU A 221 -6.93 -12.73 0.34
N TYR A 222 -8.03 -12.07 0.75
CA TYR A 222 -8.04 -10.64 1.00
C TYR A 222 -7.89 -10.38 2.51
N PRO A 223 -7.08 -9.39 2.94
CA PRO A 223 -6.23 -8.53 2.11
C PRO A 223 -4.98 -9.23 1.55
N PRO A 224 -4.54 -8.87 0.32
CA PRO A 224 -3.33 -9.46 -0.26
C PRO A 224 -2.06 -9.14 0.54
N LYS A 225 -1.12 -10.10 0.58
CA LYS A 225 0.10 -10.01 1.41
C LYS A 225 1.02 -8.89 0.95
N ASP A 226 1.16 -8.69 -0.36
CA ASP A 226 1.99 -7.62 -0.94
C ASP A 226 1.38 -6.21 -0.79
N GLY A 227 0.24 -6.11 -0.11
CA GLY A 227 -0.43 -4.86 0.27
C GLY A 227 -1.30 -4.25 -0.81
N TYR A 228 -0.97 -4.45 -2.09
CA TYR A 228 -1.75 -3.93 -3.21
C TYR A 228 -3.22 -4.36 -3.16
N GLU A 229 -4.10 -3.58 -3.80
CA GLU A 229 -5.47 -4.02 -4.01
C GLU A 229 -5.57 -5.04 -5.14
N ASN A 230 -6.46 -6.01 -4.94
CA ASN A 230 -6.84 -6.92 -5.99
C ASN A 230 -7.94 -6.30 -6.89
N SER A 231 -8.21 -6.92 -8.03
CA SER A 231 -9.24 -6.45 -8.97
C SER A 231 -10.65 -6.49 -8.39
N ARG A 232 -10.96 -7.45 -7.51
CA ARG A 232 -12.30 -7.60 -6.91
C ARG A 232 -12.66 -6.39 -6.06
N GLN A 233 -11.75 -5.93 -5.20
CA GLN A 233 -11.96 -4.78 -4.34
C GLN A 233 -11.97 -3.47 -5.14
N LEU A 234 -11.14 -3.34 -6.18
CA LEU A 234 -11.19 -2.18 -7.07
C LEU A 234 -12.50 -2.10 -7.87
N ASN A 235 -13.07 -3.25 -8.26
CA ASN A 235 -14.38 -3.29 -8.92
C ASN A 235 -15.52 -2.80 -8.03
N VAL A 236 -15.43 -2.97 -6.70
CA VAL A 236 -16.40 -2.42 -5.75
C VAL A 236 -16.40 -0.89 -5.82
N VAL A 237 -15.23 -0.27 -5.78
CA VAL A 237 -15.05 1.18 -5.86
C VAL A 237 -15.50 1.70 -7.24
N ALA A 238 -15.10 1.02 -8.32
CA ALA A 238 -15.50 1.38 -9.67
C ALA A 238 -17.02 1.36 -9.85
N ARG A 239 -17.70 0.33 -9.32
CA ARG A 239 -19.17 0.23 -9.36
C ARG A 239 -19.83 1.40 -8.65
N ALA A 240 -19.35 1.79 -7.47
CA ALA A 240 -19.90 2.93 -6.73
C ALA A 240 -19.76 4.24 -7.52
N ILE A 241 -18.60 4.46 -8.16
CA ILE A 241 -18.34 5.64 -9.00
C ILE A 241 -19.24 5.63 -10.25
N LEU A 242 -19.46 4.47 -10.88
CA LEU A 242 -20.38 4.38 -12.02
C LEU A 242 -21.83 4.71 -11.66
N ILE A 243 -22.25 4.39 -10.43
CA ILE A 243 -23.58 4.72 -9.91
C ILE A 243 -23.68 6.20 -9.54
N HIS A 244 -22.63 6.76 -8.91
CA HIS A 244 -22.59 8.14 -8.48
C HIS A 244 -21.20 8.77 -8.75
N PRO A 245 -21.00 9.38 -9.93
CA PRO A 245 -19.70 9.90 -10.35
C PRO A 245 -19.11 10.97 -9.42
N ASP A 246 -19.95 11.75 -8.73
CA ASP A 246 -19.51 12.83 -7.84
C ASP A 246 -18.73 12.35 -6.61
N LEU A 247 -18.70 11.04 -6.36
CA LEU A 247 -17.84 10.44 -5.33
C LEU A 247 -16.35 10.72 -5.56
N VAL A 248 -15.93 10.96 -6.81
CA VAL A 248 -14.52 11.28 -7.13
C VAL A 248 -14.18 12.74 -6.82
N HIS A 249 -15.18 13.61 -6.71
CA HIS A 249 -15.03 15.05 -6.45
C HIS A 249 -15.35 15.44 -5.00
N SER A 250 -15.63 14.45 -4.15
CA SER A 250 -16.01 14.64 -2.75
C SER A 250 -14.82 14.95 -1.85
#